data_AF-A0A267M8J3-F1
#
_entry.id   AF-A0A267M8J3-F1
#
_cell.length_a   1.000
_cell.length_b   1.000
_cell.length_c   1.000
_cell.angle_alpha   90.00
_cell.angle_beta   90.00
_cell.angle_gamma   90.00
#
_symmetry.space_group_name_H-M   'P 1'
#
loop_
_entity.id
_entity.type
_entity.pdbx_description
1 polymer ?
#
loop_
_entity_poly.entity_id
_entity_poly.type
_entity_poly.pdbx_seq_one_letter_code
_entity_poly.pdbx_strand_id
1 'polypeptide(L)'
;MNLKEFCLRLKLQQGLGITTIGKIAANFTAGEEVTVDKIESLSLKSNIQNLVLAAMKNDKFNSWIERIELQCDVITIFDTIYPNALREMYNAPTLLFTRGDLSLLKKEITVIVGARQPTNYSRFVLKQLIPQLIQQDFVIASGLARGVDGIAHQETLKNNGKTIAVIGNGLNHFYPQENKMLQEEIMAKGLLISEYLPDTPPRPYRFPERNRI
;
A
#
# COMPACT_ATOMS: atom_id res chain seq x y z
N MET A 1 -9.54 -10.29 19.60
CA MET A 1 -8.48 -9.35 19.15
C MET A 1 -9.07 -8.39 18.13
N ASN A 2 -8.51 -7.18 18.00
CA ASN A 2 -9.04 -6.21 17.01
C ASN A 2 -8.67 -6.62 15.57
N LEU A 3 -9.38 -6.04 14.58
CA LEU A 3 -9.20 -6.39 13.16
C LEU A 3 -7.83 -6.02 12.60
N LYS A 4 -7.24 -4.91 13.04
CA LYS A 4 -5.91 -4.48 12.59
C LYS A 4 -4.85 -5.51 12.97
N GLU A 5 -4.84 -5.89 14.24
CA GLU A 5 -3.94 -6.93 14.76
C GLU A 5 -4.18 -8.25 14.03
N PHE A 6 -5.43 -8.66 13.85
CA PHE A 6 -5.76 -9.88 13.12
C PHE A 6 -5.22 -9.87 11.69
N CYS A 7 -5.48 -8.81 10.92
CA CYS A 7 -4.97 -8.69 9.55
C CYS A 7 -3.44 -8.73 9.49
N LEU A 8 -2.74 -8.08 10.44
CA LEU A 8 -1.28 -8.12 10.50
C LEU A 8 -0.77 -9.53 10.78
N ARG A 9 -1.39 -10.26 11.72
CA ARG A 9 -1.05 -11.66 11.99
C ARG A 9 -1.24 -12.54 10.76
N LEU A 10 -2.34 -12.36 10.01
CA LEU A 10 -2.55 -13.06 8.74
C LEU A 10 -1.47 -12.73 7.70
N LYS A 11 -1.03 -11.47 7.62
CA LYS A 11 0.01 -11.02 6.69
C LYS A 11 1.39 -11.58 7.05
N LEU A 12 1.68 -11.76 8.34
CA LEU A 12 2.93 -12.34 8.85
C LEU A 12 2.97 -13.87 8.73
N GLN A 13 1.80 -14.51 8.69
CA GLN A 13 1.68 -15.96 8.58
C GLN A 13 2.07 -16.47 7.19
N GLN A 14 3.12 -17.27 7.13
CA GLN A 14 3.50 -17.97 5.90
C GLN A 14 2.42 -18.97 5.46
N GLY A 15 2.24 -19.11 4.16
CA GLY A 15 1.24 -19.99 3.56
C GLY A 15 -0.13 -19.35 3.31
N LEU A 16 -0.35 -18.12 3.79
CA LEU A 16 -1.56 -17.34 3.48
C LEU A 16 -1.28 -16.34 2.36
N GLY A 17 -1.83 -16.62 1.17
CA GLY A 17 -1.78 -15.70 0.03
C GLY A 17 -2.79 -14.56 0.17
N ILE A 18 -2.56 -13.46 -0.55
CA ILE A 18 -3.41 -12.26 -0.53
C ILE A 18 -4.89 -12.57 -0.77
N THR A 19 -5.21 -13.39 -1.78
CA THR A 19 -6.60 -13.77 -2.08
C THR A 19 -7.25 -14.53 -0.94
N THR A 20 -6.50 -15.40 -0.25
CA THR A 20 -7.00 -16.11 0.93
C THR A 20 -7.25 -15.15 2.09
N ILE A 21 -6.33 -14.23 2.35
CA ILE A 21 -6.47 -13.21 3.40
C ILE A 21 -7.69 -12.33 3.11
N GLY A 22 -7.87 -11.87 1.86
CA GLY A 22 -9.03 -11.09 1.45
C GLY A 22 -10.36 -11.83 1.66
N LYS A 23 -10.43 -13.11 1.29
CA LYS A 23 -11.61 -13.95 1.52
C LYS A 23 -11.94 -14.11 2.99
N ILE A 24 -10.92 -14.25 3.86
CA ILE A 24 -11.12 -14.35 5.31
C ILE A 24 -11.63 -13.00 5.83
N ALA A 25 -10.97 -11.90 5.46
CA ALA A 25 -11.33 -10.55 5.91
C ALA A 25 -12.77 -10.15 5.51
N ALA A 26 -13.27 -10.63 4.37
CA ALA A 26 -14.64 -10.39 3.91
C ALA A 26 -15.74 -10.96 4.83
N ASN A 27 -15.41 -11.80 5.82
CA ASN A 27 -16.37 -12.33 6.81
C ASN A 27 -16.53 -11.43 8.04
N PHE A 28 -15.86 -10.28 8.06
CA PHE A 28 -15.85 -9.36 9.19
C PHE A 28 -16.37 -7.98 8.79
N THR A 29 -16.91 -7.27 9.78
CA THR A 29 -17.37 -5.89 9.64
C THR A 29 -16.55 -4.94 10.50
N ALA A 30 -16.48 -3.66 10.12
CA ALA A 30 -15.69 -2.68 10.86
C ALA A 30 -16.14 -2.59 12.34
N GLY A 31 -15.18 -2.65 13.26
CA GLY A 31 -15.44 -2.65 14.71
C GLY A 31 -15.72 -4.04 15.32
N GLU A 32 -15.83 -5.09 14.53
CA GLU A 32 -15.99 -6.46 15.03
C GLU A 32 -14.72 -6.97 15.72
N GLU A 33 -14.87 -7.71 16.81
CA GLU A 33 -13.76 -8.45 17.40
C GLU A 33 -13.60 -9.83 16.77
N VAL A 34 -12.34 -10.24 16.60
CA VAL A 34 -12.02 -11.58 16.09
C VAL A 34 -11.80 -12.55 17.25
N THR A 35 -12.63 -13.62 17.28
CA THR A 35 -12.57 -14.70 18.26
C THR A 35 -12.21 -16.04 17.60
N VAL A 36 -11.76 -17.02 18.40
CA VAL A 36 -11.47 -18.38 17.91
C VAL A 36 -12.75 -19.04 17.39
N ASP A 37 -13.84 -18.97 18.15
CA ASP A 37 -15.14 -19.56 17.78
C ASP A 37 -15.64 -19.03 16.44
N LYS A 38 -15.45 -17.73 16.17
CA LYS A 38 -15.80 -17.13 14.88
C LYS A 38 -15.00 -17.76 13.75
N ILE A 39 -13.69 -17.92 13.90
CA ILE A 39 -12.82 -18.57 12.90
C ILE A 39 -13.18 -20.06 12.71
N GLU A 40 -13.51 -20.75 13.79
CA GLU A 40 -13.93 -22.16 13.74
C GLU A 40 -15.27 -22.34 13.03
N SER A 41 -16.17 -21.36 13.15
CA SER A 41 -17.45 -21.33 12.43
C SER A 41 -17.33 -21.03 10.93
N LEU A 42 -16.21 -20.45 10.47
CA LEU A 42 -16.01 -20.18 9.05
C LEU A 42 -15.78 -21.48 8.28
N SER A 43 -16.44 -21.64 7.13
CA SER A 43 -16.26 -22.80 6.23
C SER A 43 -14.93 -22.74 5.47
N LEU A 44 -13.81 -22.71 6.19
CA LEU A 44 -12.45 -22.72 5.66
C LEU A 44 -11.95 -24.15 5.46
N LYS A 45 -11.03 -24.34 4.50
CA LYS A 45 -10.28 -25.60 4.40
C LYS A 45 -9.45 -25.80 5.68
N SER A 46 -9.40 -27.03 6.19
CA SER A 46 -8.74 -27.34 7.48
C SER A 46 -7.29 -26.86 7.55
N ASN A 47 -6.53 -26.95 6.46
CA ASN A 47 -5.16 -26.43 6.41
C ASN A 47 -5.09 -24.91 6.58
N ILE A 48 -6.02 -24.16 5.98
CA ILE A 48 -6.09 -22.70 6.11
C ILE A 48 -6.55 -22.30 7.51
N GLN A 49 -7.57 -22.97 8.04
CA GLN A 49 -8.06 -22.71 9.38
C GLN A 49 -6.96 -22.92 10.43
N ASN A 50 -6.20 -24.01 10.31
CA ASN A 50 -5.05 -24.27 11.18
C ASN A 50 -3.99 -23.17 11.10
N LEU A 51 -3.69 -22.65 9.90
CA LEU A 51 -2.75 -21.53 9.73
C LEU A 51 -3.26 -20.24 10.38
N VAL A 52 -4.56 -19.94 10.26
CA VAL A 52 -5.18 -18.75 10.87
C VAL A 52 -5.14 -18.85 12.39
N LEU A 53 -5.57 -19.98 12.95
CA LEU A 53 -5.54 -20.21 14.40
C LEU A 53 -4.11 -20.19 14.95
N ALA A 54 -3.14 -20.75 14.21
CA ALA A 54 -1.73 -20.65 14.56
C ALA A 54 -1.24 -19.20 14.56
N ALA A 55 -1.60 -18.40 13.56
CA ALA A 55 -1.24 -16.98 13.48
C ALA A 55 -1.81 -16.16 14.66
N MET A 56 -3.06 -16.45 15.05
CA MET A 56 -3.72 -15.82 16.19
C MET A 56 -3.01 -16.12 17.52
N LYS A 57 -2.47 -17.33 17.68
CA LYS A 57 -1.82 -17.79 18.92
C LYS A 57 -0.30 -17.56 18.94
N ASN A 58 0.29 -17.03 17.87
CA ASN A 58 1.74 -16.87 17.76
C ASN A 58 2.21 -15.60 18.49
N ASP A 59 2.72 -15.76 19.71
CA ASP A 59 3.20 -14.64 20.54
C ASP A 59 4.39 -13.89 19.93
N LYS A 60 5.19 -14.52 19.05
CA LYS A 60 6.30 -13.83 18.38
C LYS A 60 5.79 -12.67 17.52
N PHE A 61 4.58 -12.78 16.97
CA PHE A 61 3.98 -11.74 16.14
C PHE A 61 3.68 -10.46 16.93
N ASN A 62 3.53 -10.51 18.25
CA ASN A 62 3.29 -9.32 19.08
C ASN A 62 4.45 -8.32 18.89
N SER A 63 5.68 -8.79 19.08
CA SER A 63 6.90 -7.97 18.91
C SER A 63 7.10 -7.47 17.48
N TRP A 64 6.65 -8.24 16.47
CA TRP A 64 6.79 -7.86 15.07
C TRP A 64 5.77 -6.80 14.68
N ILE A 65 4.54 -6.92 15.17
CA ILE A 65 3.47 -5.94 14.97
C ILE A 65 3.87 -4.61 15.60
N GLU A 66 4.32 -4.63 16.86
CA GLU A 66 4.81 -3.43 17.54
C GLU A 66 5.92 -2.74 16.73
N ARG A 67 6.90 -3.51 16.24
CA ARG A 67 7.97 -2.97 15.39
C ARG A 67 7.44 -2.36 14.08
N ILE A 68 6.44 -2.96 13.45
CA ILE A 68 5.85 -2.44 12.21
C ILE A 68 5.14 -1.12 12.47
N GLU A 69 4.35 -1.04 13.54
CA GLU A 69 3.58 0.15 13.91
C GLU A 69 4.48 1.31 14.33
N LEU A 70 5.68 1.03 14.87
CA LEU A 70 6.70 2.05 15.14
C LEU A 70 7.36 2.62 13.87
N GLN A 71 7.26 1.93 12.73
CA GLN A 71 7.95 2.30 11.49
C GLN A 71 7.05 2.97 10.44
N CYS A 72 5.74 2.75 10.53
CA CYS A 72 4.77 3.18 9.52
C CYS A 72 3.34 3.12 10.05
N ASP A 73 2.46 3.89 9.41
CA ASP A 73 1.03 3.79 9.62
C ASP A 73 0.48 2.57 8.88
N VAL A 74 -0.36 1.80 9.58
CA VAL A 74 -1.05 0.63 9.03
C VAL A 74 -2.53 0.96 8.87
N ILE A 75 -3.00 0.93 7.61
CA ILE A 75 -4.41 1.11 7.26
C ILE A 75 -4.97 -0.25 6.82
N THR A 76 -6.14 -0.60 7.33
CA THR A 76 -6.89 -1.79 6.99
C THR A 76 -8.07 -1.46 6.08
N ILE A 77 -8.57 -2.46 5.36
CA ILE A 77 -9.79 -2.32 4.53
C ILE A 77 -11.03 -1.87 5.33
N PHE A 78 -11.01 -2.05 6.65
CA PHE A 78 -12.07 -1.67 7.59
C PHE A 78 -11.98 -0.22 8.07
N ASP A 79 -10.85 0.45 7.84
CA ASP A 79 -10.66 1.83 8.29
C ASP A 79 -11.41 2.81 7.37
N THR A 80 -11.94 3.87 7.97
CA THR A 80 -12.69 4.92 7.23
C THR A 80 -11.81 5.71 6.27
N ILE A 81 -10.49 5.78 6.52
CA ILE A 81 -9.52 6.44 5.64
C ILE A 81 -9.11 5.58 4.44
N TYR A 82 -9.46 4.29 4.44
CA TYR A 82 -9.15 3.40 3.34
C TYR A 82 -9.97 3.77 2.09
N PRO A 83 -9.34 3.98 0.92
CA PRO A 83 -10.04 4.45 -0.28
C PRO A 83 -11.16 3.52 -0.75
N ASN A 84 -12.35 4.07 -1.01
CA ASN A 84 -13.49 3.29 -1.50
C ASN A 84 -13.20 2.60 -2.85
N ALA A 85 -12.53 3.29 -3.77
CA ALA A 85 -12.13 2.73 -5.06
C ALA A 85 -11.26 1.47 -4.91
N LEU A 86 -10.39 1.42 -3.90
CA LEU A 86 -9.61 0.22 -3.58
C LEU A 86 -10.46 -0.85 -2.89
N ARG A 87 -11.49 -0.49 -2.13
CA ARG A 87 -12.37 -1.47 -1.45
C ARG A 87 -13.24 -2.23 -2.45
N GLU A 88 -13.64 -1.56 -3.53
CA GLU A 88 -14.52 -2.08 -4.57
C GLU A 88 -13.78 -2.94 -5.61
N MET A 89 -12.45 -2.91 -5.62
CA MET A 89 -11.67 -3.63 -6.61
C MET A 89 -11.62 -5.14 -6.34
N TYR A 90 -11.38 -5.91 -7.41
CA TYR A 90 -11.04 -7.32 -7.27
C TYR A 90 -9.70 -7.51 -6.51
N ASN A 91 -9.70 -8.36 -5.48
CA ASN A 91 -8.55 -8.59 -4.58
C ASN A 91 -8.04 -7.29 -3.90
N ALA A 92 -8.95 -6.47 -3.37
CA ALA A 92 -8.61 -5.31 -2.54
C ALA A 92 -7.52 -5.63 -1.48
N PRO A 93 -6.47 -4.79 -1.34
CA PRO A 93 -5.48 -4.94 -0.28
C PRO A 93 -6.13 -4.92 1.10
N THR A 94 -5.97 -5.97 1.89
CA THR A 94 -6.51 -5.98 3.27
C THR A 94 -5.74 -5.04 4.20
N LEU A 95 -4.48 -4.75 3.85
CA LEU A 95 -3.58 -3.86 4.57
C LEU A 95 -2.79 -3.00 3.59
N LEU A 96 -2.63 -1.73 3.96
CA LEU A 96 -1.71 -0.78 3.36
C LEU A 96 -0.76 -0.28 4.45
N PHE A 97 0.53 -0.42 4.21
CA PHE A 97 1.60 0.19 5.00
C PHE A 97 1.92 1.54 4.37
N THR A 98 1.95 2.58 5.19
CA THR A 98 2.04 3.95 4.69
C THR A 98 3.01 4.81 5.49
N ARG A 99 3.60 5.81 4.83
CA ARG A 99 4.46 6.81 5.47
C ARG A 99 4.28 8.15 4.77
N GLY A 100 3.90 9.17 5.55
CA GLY A 100 3.63 10.52 5.06
C GLY A 100 2.22 10.99 5.40
N ASP A 101 1.65 11.85 4.57
CA ASP A 101 0.36 12.50 4.82
C ASP A 101 -0.83 11.66 4.33
N LEU A 102 -1.49 10.98 5.27
CA LEU A 102 -2.68 10.18 5.00
C LEU A 102 -3.89 10.99 4.50
N SER A 103 -3.94 12.30 4.74
CA SER A 103 -5.07 13.13 4.31
C SER A 103 -5.18 13.21 2.78
N LEU A 104 -4.09 12.92 2.05
CA LEU A 104 -4.06 12.86 0.59
C LEU A 104 -4.98 11.78 0.02
N LEU A 105 -5.29 10.73 0.78
CA LEU A 105 -6.23 9.67 0.37
C LEU A 105 -7.68 10.16 0.23
N LYS A 106 -8.00 11.35 0.76
CA LYS A 106 -9.34 11.97 0.69
C LYS A 106 -9.46 13.03 -0.40
N LYS A 107 -8.39 13.25 -1.18
CA LYS A 107 -8.35 14.24 -2.26
C LYS A 107 -8.69 13.60 -3.60
N GLU A 108 -8.95 14.43 -4.60
CA GLU A 108 -9.02 13.99 -5.99
C GLU A 108 -7.63 13.54 -6.45
N ILE A 109 -7.53 12.28 -6.88
CA ILE A 109 -6.27 11.65 -7.27
C ILE A 109 -6.31 11.38 -8.77
N THR A 110 -5.25 11.78 -9.47
CA THR A 110 -5.02 11.38 -10.86
C THR A 110 -3.73 10.59 -10.99
N VAL A 111 -3.75 9.54 -11.80
CA VAL A 111 -2.65 8.58 -11.91
C VAL A 111 -1.87 8.84 -13.19
N ILE A 112 -0.55 9.01 -13.06
CA ILE A 112 0.36 9.14 -14.21
C ILE A 112 1.24 7.90 -14.28
N VAL A 113 1.18 7.18 -15.39
CA VAL A 113 2.04 6.02 -15.69
C VAL A 113 2.67 6.17 -17.06
N GLY A 114 3.81 5.51 -17.29
CA GLY A 114 4.37 5.46 -18.64
C GLY A 114 5.68 4.69 -18.75
N ALA A 115 6.42 4.99 -19.82
CA ALA A 115 7.63 4.26 -20.17
C ALA A 115 8.75 4.42 -19.13
N ARG A 116 9.49 3.33 -18.89
CA ARG A 116 10.71 3.34 -18.06
C ARG A 116 11.89 4.05 -18.71
N GLN A 117 11.84 4.23 -20.03
CA GLN A 117 12.79 5.02 -20.81
C GLN A 117 12.03 6.12 -21.56
N PRO A 118 11.70 7.24 -20.88
CA PRO A 118 10.93 8.31 -21.47
C PRO A 118 11.75 9.10 -22.49
N THR A 119 11.07 9.59 -23.52
CA THR A 119 11.67 10.51 -24.50
C THR A 119 11.66 11.95 -23.96
N ASN A 120 12.34 12.86 -24.66
CA ASN A 120 12.26 14.30 -24.35
C ASN A 120 10.83 14.82 -24.46
N TYR A 121 10.03 14.25 -25.35
CA TYR A 121 8.60 14.58 -25.47
C TYR A 121 7.83 14.26 -24.19
N SER A 122 8.02 13.08 -23.60
CA SER A 122 7.36 12.73 -22.33
C SER A 122 7.70 13.73 -21.22
N ARG A 123 8.96 14.16 -21.13
CA ARG A 123 9.39 15.19 -20.15
C ARG A 123 8.71 16.53 -20.41
N PHE A 124 8.66 16.94 -21.68
CA PHE A 124 8.01 18.19 -22.08
C PHE A 124 6.52 18.18 -21.71
N VAL A 125 5.80 17.10 -22.04
CA VAL A 125 4.38 16.97 -21.72
C VAL A 125 4.14 17.03 -20.21
N LEU A 126 4.89 16.27 -19.41
CA LEU A 126 4.74 16.28 -17.95
C LEU A 126 4.98 17.67 -17.34
N LYS A 127 5.98 18.40 -17.85
CA LYS A 127 6.29 19.76 -17.39
C LYS A 127 5.17 20.76 -17.68
N GLN A 128 4.36 20.54 -18.72
CA GLN A 128 3.21 21.39 -19.06
C GLN A 128 1.93 20.94 -18.34
N LEU A 129 1.71 19.63 -18.25
CA LEU A 129 0.48 19.05 -17.73
C LEU A 129 0.38 19.13 -16.20
N ILE A 130 1.47 18.82 -15.49
CA ILE A 130 1.43 18.70 -14.02
C ILE A 130 1.05 20.03 -13.33
N PRO A 131 1.60 21.20 -13.70
CA PRO A 131 1.19 22.46 -13.10
C PRO A 131 -0.32 22.73 -13.24
N GLN A 132 -0.93 22.34 -14.36
CA GLN A 132 -2.37 22.51 -14.61
C GLN A 132 -3.20 21.60 -13.68
N LEU A 133 -2.77 20.36 -13.49
CA LEU A 133 -3.43 19.42 -12.56
C LEU A 133 -3.32 19.91 -11.11
N ILE A 134 -2.16 20.43 -10.71
CA ILE A 134 -1.96 21.00 -9.37
C ILE A 134 -2.85 22.23 -9.15
N GLN A 135 -3.02 23.09 -10.16
CA GLN A 135 -3.93 24.24 -10.08
C GLN A 135 -5.40 23.84 -9.90
N GLN A 136 -5.75 22.61 -10.27
CA GLN A 136 -7.06 22.00 -10.07
C GLN A 136 -7.13 21.16 -8.78
N ASP A 137 -6.15 21.30 -7.88
CA ASP A 137 -6.05 20.59 -6.60
C ASP A 137 -5.95 19.04 -6.71
N PHE A 138 -5.54 18.52 -7.87
CA PHE A 138 -5.28 17.08 -8.00
C PHE A 138 -4.00 16.67 -7.25
N VAL A 139 -4.10 15.53 -6.57
CA VAL A 139 -2.96 14.76 -6.07
C VAL A 139 -2.48 13.83 -7.17
N ILE A 140 -1.18 13.88 -7.49
CA ILE A 140 -0.60 13.01 -8.52
C ILE A 140 -0.18 11.68 -7.90
N ALA A 141 -0.74 10.58 -8.35
CA ALA A 141 -0.32 9.23 -7.96
C ALA A 141 0.51 8.54 -9.04
N SER A 142 1.53 7.79 -8.64
CA SER A 142 2.33 6.98 -9.56
C SER A 142 3.13 5.89 -8.83
N GLY A 143 3.89 5.11 -9.57
CA GLY A 143 4.56 3.90 -9.10
C GLY A 143 6.01 4.08 -8.64
N LEU A 144 6.55 5.31 -8.61
CA LEU A 144 7.96 5.61 -8.30
C LEU A 144 9.00 4.81 -9.13
N ALA A 145 8.59 4.23 -10.26
CA ALA A 145 9.52 3.52 -11.13
C ALA A 145 10.52 4.49 -11.81
N ARG A 146 11.55 3.92 -12.43
CA ARG A 146 12.39 4.68 -13.37
C ARG A 146 11.51 5.24 -14.49
N GLY A 147 11.83 6.44 -14.97
CA GLY A 147 11.21 7.01 -16.16
C GLY A 147 10.03 7.92 -15.81
N VAL A 148 8.91 7.73 -16.52
CA VAL A 148 7.71 8.61 -16.40
C VAL A 148 7.25 8.76 -14.96
N ASP A 149 7.14 7.66 -14.20
CA ASP A 149 6.68 7.69 -12.80
C ASP A 149 7.55 8.61 -11.92
N GLY A 150 8.87 8.42 -11.95
CA GLY A 150 9.81 9.26 -11.20
C GLY A 150 9.76 10.73 -11.63
N ILE A 151 9.64 10.99 -12.93
CA ILE A 151 9.53 12.37 -13.45
C ILE A 151 8.22 13.01 -12.98
N ALA A 152 7.11 12.27 -12.98
CA ALA A 152 5.82 12.78 -12.53
C ALA A 152 5.88 13.24 -11.06
N HIS A 153 6.44 12.42 -10.18
CA HIS A 153 6.65 12.81 -8.78
C HIS A 153 7.59 14.02 -8.65
N GLN A 154 8.71 14.04 -9.36
CA GLN A 154 9.69 15.14 -9.32
C GLN A 154 9.06 16.46 -9.76
N GLU A 155 8.37 16.47 -10.90
CA GLU A 155 7.71 17.69 -11.39
C GLU A 155 6.57 18.12 -10.48
N THR A 156 5.85 17.17 -9.86
CA THR A 156 4.81 17.48 -8.87
C THR A 156 5.40 18.21 -7.66
N LEU A 157 6.47 17.66 -7.06
CA LEU A 157 7.13 18.24 -5.89
C LEU A 157 7.78 19.59 -6.21
N LYS A 158 8.42 19.75 -7.38
CA LYS A 158 9.00 21.03 -7.83
C LYS A 158 7.97 22.15 -7.95
N ASN A 159 6.74 21.82 -8.31
CA ASN A 159 5.63 22.78 -8.41
C ASN A 159 4.83 22.88 -7.11
N ASN A 160 5.38 22.41 -5.98
CA ASN A 160 4.75 22.40 -4.66
C ASN A 160 3.40 21.65 -4.60
N GLY A 161 3.18 20.72 -5.53
CA GLY A 161 2.02 19.83 -5.53
C GLY A 161 2.15 18.69 -4.52
N LYS A 162 1.08 17.92 -4.39
CA LYS A 162 1.02 16.72 -3.53
C LYS A 162 1.07 15.46 -4.37
N THR A 163 1.76 14.44 -3.87
CA THR A 163 1.94 13.20 -4.62
C THR A 163 1.87 11.96 -3.74
N ILE A 164 1.36 10.87 -4.31
CA ILE A 164 1.26 9.55 -3.68
C ILE A 164 2.09 8.56 -4.50
N ALA A 165 3.10 7.95 -3.89
CA ALA A 165 3.82 6.83 -4.50
C ALA A 165 3.29 5.51 -3.95
N VAL A 166 2.80 4.65 -4.82
CA VAL A 166 2.49 3.25 -4.48
C VAL A 166 3.71 2.43 -4.88
N ILE A 167 4.29 1.57 -4.04
CA ILE A 167 5.54 0.82 -4.36
C ILE A 167 5.39 -0.71 -4.28
N GLY A 168 6.19 -1.42 -5.09
CA GLY A 168 6.19 -2.88 -5.21
C GLY A 168 7.08 -3.61 -4.20
N ASN A 169 7.46 -2.94 -3.12
CA ASN A 169 8.35 -3.44 -2.06
C ASN A 169 8.01 -2.78 -0.73
N GLY A 170 8.60 -3.25 0.36
CA GLY A 170 8.43 -2.66 1.67
C GLY A 170 8.99 -1.24 1.75
N LEU A 171 8.42 -0.42 2.63
CA LEU A 171 8.75 1.00 2.80
C LEU A 171 10.22 1.26 3.18
N ASN A 172 10.93 0.25 3.71
CA ASN A 172 12.34 0.37 4.10
C ASN A 172 13.30 -0.01 2.95
N HIS A 173 12.78 -0.38 1.79
CA HIS A 173 13.56 -0.64 0.58
C HIS A 173 13.37 0.47 -0.45
N PHE A 174 14.45 0.80 -1.15
CA PHE A 174 14.48 1.83 -2.19
C PHE A 174 14.67 1.16 -3.55
N TYR A 175 13.65 1.23 -4.40
CA TYR A 175 13.73 0.68 -5.74
C TYR A 175 12.95 1.54 -6.75
N PRO A 176 13.59 1.99 -7.84
CA PRO A 176 15.02 1.84 -8.15
C PRO A 176 15.90 2.69 -7.22
N GLN A 177 17.16 2.29 -7.01
CA GLN A 177 18.08 2.98 -6.09
C GLN A 177 18.30 4.46 -6.44
N GLU A 178 18.26 4.80 -7.72
CA GLU A 178 18.37 6.18 -8.21
C GLU A 178 17.23 7.10 -7.73
N ASN A 179 16.06 6.53 -7.40
CA ASN A 179 14.92 7.27 -6.87
C ASN A 179 14.93 7.32 -5.33
N LYS A 180 16.00 6.90 -4.65
CA LYS A 180 16.06 6.91 -3.18
C LYS A 180 15.72 8.29 -2.59
N MET A 181 16.40 9.34 -3.05
CA MET A 181 16.16 10.71 -2.55
C MET A 181 14.73 11.17 -2.82
N LEU A 182 14.18 10.80 -3.97
CA LEU A 182 12.81 11.12 -4.34
C LEU A 182 11.81 10.39 -3.43
N GLN A 183 12.05 9.12 -3.10
CA GLN A 183 11.24 8.37 -2.16
C GLN A 183 11.23 9.03 -0.78
N GLU A 184 12.40 9.44 -0.28
CA GLU A 184 12.55 10.15 1.00
C GLU A 184 11.80 11.49 0.99
N GLU A 185 11.87 12.23 -0.11
CA GLU A 185 11.12 13.47 -0.25
C GLU A 185 9.60 13.25 -0.28
N ILE A 186 9.12 12.19 -0.96
CA ILE A 186 7.71 11.82 -0.97
C ILE A 186 7.25 11.41 0.43
N MET A 187 8.04 10.64 1.19
CA MET A 187 7.70 10.31 2.58
C MET A 187 7.55 11.55 3.46
N ALA A 188 8.31 12.62 3.18
CA ALA A 188 8.27 13.86 3.97
C ALA A 188 7.17 14.84 3.55
N LYS A 189 6.85 14.93 2.24
CA LYS A 189 5.97 15.97 1.68
C LYS A 189 4.68 15.45 1.05
N GLY A 190 4.62 14.15 0.79
CA GLY A 190 3.52 13.43 0.16
C GLY A 190 3.18 12.18 0.95
N LEU A 191 2.86 11.09 0.24
CA LEU A 191 2.51 9.82 0.85
C LEU A 191 3.14 8.65 0.08
N LEU A 192 3.80 7.75 0.81
CA LEU A 192 4.29 6.48 0.28
C LEU A 192 3.40 5.35 0.78
N ILE A 193 2.98 4.46 -0.12
CA ILE A 193 2.07 3.33 0.14
C ILE A 193 2.71 2.04 -0.35
N SER A 194 2.60 0.98 0.45
CA SER A 194 2.94 -0.38 0.06
C SER A 194 1.94 -1.37 0.61
N GLU A 195 1.65 -2.42 -0.16
CA GLU A 195 0.93 -3.59 0.35
C GLU A 195 1.88 -4.62 1.01
N TYR A 196 3.19 -4.43 0.87
CA TYR A 196 4.20 -5.35 1.38
C TYR A 196 4.72 -4.90 2.75
N LEU A 197 5.06 -5.87 3.61
CA LEU A 197 5.63 -5.59 4.94
C LEU A 197 6.88 -4.69 4.81
N PRO A 198 7.18 -3.81 5.79
CA PRO A 198 8.19 -2.76 5.67
C PRO A 198 9.56 -3.23 5.15
N ASP A 199 10.01 -4.42 5.56
CA ASP A 199 11.32 -4.98 5.21
C ASP A 199 11.28 -5.92 3.99
N THR A 200 10.20 -5.93 3.22
CA THR A 200 10.05 -6.78 2.03
C THR A 200 10.92 -6.28 0.86
N PRO A 201 11.89 -7.06 0.34
CA PRO A 201 12.75 -6.61 -0.75
C PRO A 201 11.99 -6.51 -2.09
N PRO A 202 12.48 -5.74 -3.07
CA PRO A 202 11.88 -5.67 -4.39
C PRO A 202 12.01 -7.01 -5.14
N ARG A 203 10.96 -7.38 -5.89
CA ARG A 203 10.96 -8.55 -6.78
C ARG A 203 10.18 -8.26 -8.07
N PRO A 204 10.63 -8.78 -9.24
CA PRO A 204 10.02 -8.46 -10.54
C PRO A 204 8.50 -8.66 -10.62
N TYR A 205 7.96 -9.73 -10.05
CA TYR A 205 6.53 -10.04 -10.10
C TYR A 205 5.67 -9.10 -9.25
N ARG A 206 6.26 -8.35 -8.32
CA ARG A 206 5.53 -7.40 -7.46
C ARG A 206 5.17 -6.10 -8.17
N PHE A 207 5.87 -5.75 -9.25
CA PHE A 207 5.57 -4.51 -9.98
C PHE A 207 4.23 -4.60 -10.74
N PRO A 208 3.94 -5.69 -11.48
CA PRO A 208 2.60 -5.90 -12.02
C PRO A 208 1.52 -6.00 -10.94
N GLU A 209 1.79 -6.70 -9.82
CA GLU A 209 0.85 -6.81 -8.70
C GLU A 209 0.51 -5.46 -8.09
N ARG A 210 1.49 -4.55 -7.96
CA ARG A 210 1.29 -3.21 -7.41
C ARG A 210 0.39 -2.36 -8.30
N ASN A 211 0.50 -2.43 -9.62
CA ASN A 211 -0.17 -1.52 -10.56
C ASN A 211 -1.70 -1.51 -10.49
N ARG A 212 -2.31 -2.50 -9.83
CA ARG A 212 -3.75 -2.53 -9.58
C ARG A 212 -4.20 -1.54 -8.48
N ILE A 213 -3.26 -1.10 -7.63
CA ILE A 213 -3.43 -0.16 -6.51
C ILE A 213 -3.05 1.22 -7.02
#